data_AF-A0A968LGF4-F1
#
_entry.id   AF-A0A968LGF4-F1
#
_cell.length_a   1.000
_cell.length_b   1.000
_cell.length_c   1.000
_cell.angle_alpha   90.00
_cell.angle_beta   90.00
_cell.angle_gamma   90.00
#
_symmetry.space_group_name_H-M   'P 1'
#
loop_
_entity.id
_entity.type
_entity.pdbx_description
1 polymer ?
#
loop_
_entity_poly.entity_id
_entity_poly.type
_entity_poly.pdbx_seq_one_letter_code
_entity_poly.pdbx_strand_id
1 'polypeptide(L)'
;MDEAIEQDELVELLAAGHRGADSPVHPRNVMNSFYWKPSFKLDTEREEKYLSGMLDTVVGPENYPGDLTTSDNWPGVAPGLTGMNNALSSKYCNQRALVDLERKIPILWIRGADDQIVSDSSFFDFGMLGQLGLVPGWPGEDVFPPQPMVGQMRAVLEVYRERGGRFVESVLEDCGHGPHIEREADVLDLLRDWLSE
;
A
#
# COMPACT_ATOMS: atom_id res chain seq x y z
N MET A 1 19.91 -5.19 0.68
CA MET A 1 20.44 -5.65 -0.63
C MET A 1 19.48 -6.66 -1.23
N ASP A 2 18.97 -7.60 -0.41
CA ASP A 2 17.97 -8.59 -0.86
C ASP A 2 16.65 -7.97 -1.33
N GLU A 3 16.07 -6.98 -0.65
CA GLU A 3 14.80 -6.36 -1.10
C GLU A 3 14.86 -5.59 -2.42
N ALA A 4 15.98 -4.90 -2.69
CA ALA A 4 16.16 -4.21 -3.97
C ALA A 4 16.28 -5.23 -5.12
N ILE A 5 16.91 -6.38 -4.84
CA ILE A 5 17.00 -7.51 -5.78
C ILE A 5 15.63 -8.16 -5.98
N GLU A 6 14.85 -8.33 -4.91
CA GLU A 6 13.48 -8.88 -4.98
C GLU A 6 12.52 -7.95 -5.73
N GLN A 7 12.67 -6.64 -5.58
CA GLN A 7 11.90 -5.66 -6.36
C GLN A 7 12.24 -5.73 -7.84
N ASP A 8 13.53 -5.81 -8.19
CA ASP A 8 13.97 -5.93 -9.57
C ASP A 8 13.43 -7.22 -10.23
N GLU A 9 13.48 -8.36 -9.52
CA GLU A 9 12.92 -9.63 -10.03
C GLU A 9 11.40 -9.55 -10.26
N LEU A 10 10.63 -8.98 -9.32
CA LEU A 10 9.19 -8.79 -9.52
C LEU A 10 8.90 -7.93 -10.76
N VAL A 11 9.66 -6.84 -10.96
CA VAL A 11 9.50 -5.95 -12.12
C VAL A 11 9.80 -6.68 -13.43
N GLU A 12 10.85 -7.50 -13.47
CA GLU A 12 11.16 -8.34 -14.64
C GLU A 12 10.05 -9.35 -14.94
N LEU A 13 9.51 -10.01 -13.91
CA LEU A 13 8.42 -10.98 -14.05
C LEU A 13 7.11 -10.33 -14.50
N LEU A 14 6.80 -9.11 -14.03
CA LEU A 14 5.69 -8.30 -14.52
C LEU A 14 5.89 -7.94 -16.00
N ALA A 15 7.08 -7.46 -16.38
CA ALA A 15 7.42 -7.11 -17.76
C ALA A 15 7.22 -8.30 -18.73
N ALA A 16 7.58 -9.50 -18.26
CA ALA A 16 7.48 -10.74 -19.03
C ALA A 16 6.06 -11.33 -19.03
N GLY A 17 5.11 -10.77 -18.28
CA GLY A 17 3.76 -11.33 -18.13
C GLY A 17 3.76 -12.70 -17.46
N HIS A 18 4.68 -12.96 -16.54
CA HIS A 18 4.90 -14.29 -15.97
C HIS A 18 3.76 -14.70 -15.03
N ARG A 19 3.12 -15.85 -15.32
CA ARG A 19 1.95 -16.36 -14.58
C ARG A 19 2.26 -17.52 -13.64
N GLY A 20 3.51 -17.97 -13.60
CA GLY A 20 3.97 -19.07 -12.75
C GLY A 20 3.98 -18.73 -11.26
N ALA A 21 4.57 -19.62 -10.46
CA ALA A 21 4.60 -19.50 -9.01
C ALA A 21 5.91 -20.04 -8.41
N ASP A 22 7.01 -20.01 -9.17
CA ASP A 22 8.23 -20.75 -8.86
C ASP A 22 9.10 -20.07 -7.78
N SER A 23 8.88 -18.79 -7.51
CA SER A 23 9.53 -18.01 -6.44
C SER A 23 8.52 -17.14 -5.68
N PRO A 24 8.80 -16.73 -4.43
CA PRO A 24 7.91 -15.86 -3.66
C PRO A 24 7.55 -14.54 -4.36
N VAL A 25 8.46 -13.99 -5.18
CA VAL A 25 8.30 -12.72 -5.89
C VAL A 25 7.57 -12.86 -7.23
N HIS A 26 7.10 -14.05 -7.58
CA HIS A 26 6.21 -14.21 -8.73
C HIS A 26 4.92 -13.38 -8.54
N PRO A 27 4.41 -12.70 -9.58
CA PRO A 27 3.23 -11.84 -9.46
C PRO A 27 2.04 -12.54 -8.78
N ARG A 28 1.77 -13.81 -9.14
CA ARG A 28 0.74 -14.64 -8.50
C ARG A 28 0.98 -14.81 -7.00
N ASN A 29 2.20 -15.09 -6.59
CA ASN A 29 2.55 -15.35 -5.19
C ASN A 29 2.53 -14.06 -4.37
N VAL A 30 3.03 -12.96 -4.91
CA VAL A 30 2.94 -11.63 -4.30
C VAL A 30 1.48 -11.24 -4.08
N MET A 31 0.66 -11.32 -5.12
CA MET A 31 -0.78 -11.03 -5.04
C MET A 31 -1.47 -11.88 -3.96
N ASN A 32 -1.28 -13.20 -3.98
CA ASN A 32 -1.91 -14.11 -3.00
C ASN A 32 -1.37 -13.97 -1.57
N SER A 33 -0.21 -13.34 -1.38
CA SER A 33 0.41 -13.16 -0.06
C SER A 33 0.06 -11.81 0.57
N PHE A 34 -0.20 -10.78 -0.25
CA PHE A 34 -0.29 -9.40 0.24
C PHE A 34 -1.56 -8.65 -0.15
N TYR A 35 -2.21 -8.95 -1.28
CA TYR A 35 -3.41 -8.19 -1.71
C TYR A 35 -4.69 -8.61 -0.95
N TRP A 36 -4.61 -9.72 -0.23
CA TRP A 36 -5.58 -10.23 0.73
C TRP A 36 -4.83 -11.08 1.77
N LYS A 37 -5.50 -11.60 2.80
CA LYS A 37 -4.85 -12.51 3.74
C LYS A 37 -4.31 -13.76 3.03
N PRO A 38 -3.09 -14.24 3.35
CA PRO A 38 -2.54 -15.46 2.75
C PRO A 38 -3.44 -16.71 2.85
N SER A 39 -4.26 -16.77 3.91
CA SER A 39 -5.23 -17.84 4.15
C SER A 39 -6.48 -17.73 3.30
N PHE A 40 -6.81 -16.56 2.77
CA PHE A 40 -7.93 -16.35 1.86
C PHE A 40 -7.57 -16.91 0.48
N LYS A 41 -8.45 -17.74 -0.08
CA LYS A 41 -8.26 -18.39 -1.38
C LYS A 41 -9.43 -18.03 -2.29
N LEU A 42 -9.09 -17.41 -3.41
CA LEU A 42 -10.01 -17.23 -4.52
C LEU A 42 -10.20 -18.55 -5.26
N ASP A 43 -11.33 -18.69 -5.94
CA ASP A 43 -11.42 -19.68 -7.01
C ASP A 43 -10.46 -19.31 -8.14
N THR A 44 -10.01 -20.33 -8.89
CA THR A 44 -9.00 -20.17 -9.93
C THR A 44 -9.42 -19.16 -11.00
N GLU A 45 -10.71 -19.07 -11.36
CA GLU A 45 -11.17 -18.15 -12.39
C GLU A 45 -11.02 -16.69 -11.94
N ARG A 46 -11.41 -16.37 -10.70
CA ARG A 46 -11.21 -15.04 -10.13
C ARG A 46 -9.73 -14.71 -9.96
N GLU A 47 -8.94 -15.65 -9.45
CA GLU A 47 -7.50 -15.45 -9.30
C GLU A 47 -6.83 -15.10 -10.64
N GLU A 48 -7.15 -15.82 -11.72
CA GLU A 48 -6.62 -15.52 -13.06
C GLU A 48 -7.03 -14.13 -13.57
N LYS A 49 -8.23 -13.65 -13.24
CA LYS A 49 -8.69 -12.31 -13.63
C LYS A 49 -7.88 -11.23 -12.91
N TYR A 50 -7.68 -11.37 -11.60
CA TYR A 50 -6.85 -10.42 -10.84
C TYR A 50 -5.39 -10.47 -11.29
N LEU A 51 -4.85 -11.66 -11.55
CA LEU A 51 -3.50 -11.82 -12.07
C LEU A 51 -3.34 -11.15 -13.44
N SER A 52 -4.31 -11.28 -14.34
CA SER A 52 -4.30 -10.54 -15.61
C SER A 52 -4.28 -9.03 -15.39
N GLY A 53 -5.10 -8.51 -14.47
CA GLY A 53 -5.08 -7.09 -14.12
C GLY A 53 -3.76 -6.64 -13.50
N MET A 54 -3.10 -7.48 -12.69
CA MET A 54 -1.76 -7.20 -12.16
C MET A 54 -0.72 -7.16 -13.27
N LEU A 55 -0.80 -8.06 -14.25
CA LEU A 55 0.12 -8.14 -15.39
C LEU A 55 -0.11 -7.06 -16.46
N ASP A 56 -1.23 -6.32 -16.39
CA ASP A 56 -1.44 -5.10 -17.18
C ASP A 56 -0.60 -3.91 -16.66
N THR A 57 0.17 -4.10 -15.58
CA THR A 57 1.10 -3.08 -15.06
C THR A 57 2.14 -2.73 -16.11
N VAL A 58 2.12 -1.48 -16.57
CA VAL A 58 3.20 -0.95 -17.41
C VAL A 58 4.42 -0.71 -16.54
N VAL A 59 5.51 -1.41 -16.83
CA VAL A 59 6.76 -1.28 -16.09
C VAL A 59 7.73 -0.32 -16.79
N GLY A 60 8.56 0.35 -16.00
CA GLY A 60 9.63 1.21 -16.47
C GLY A 60 9.79 2.50 -15.66
N PRO A 61 10.78 3.34 -15.98
CA PRO A 61 11.10 4.54 -15.22
C PRO A 61 9.97 5.58 -15.22
N GLU A 62 9.14 5.60 -16.26
CA GLU A 62 7.99 6.50 -16.36
C GLU A 62 6.71 5.93 -15.72
N ASN A 63 6.71 4.66 -15.30
CA ASN A 63 5.55 3.97 -14.75
C ASN A 63 5.93 3.25 -13.45
N TYR A 64 5.58 1.97 -13.27
CA TYR A 64 5.98 1.22 -12.08
C TYR A 64 7.38 0.60 -12.27
N PRO A 65 8.27 0.69 -11.26
CA PRO A 65 8.14 1.44 -10.01
C PRO A 65 8.37 2.96 -10.18
N GLY A 66 9.16 3.33 -11.18
CA GLY A 66 9.63 4.69 -11.42
C GLY A 66 11.16 4.76 -11.44
N ASP A 67 11.71 5.94 -11.72
CA ASP A 67 13.15 6.17 -11.57
C ASP A 67 13.56 6.38 -10.10
N LEU A 68 14.86 6.44 -9.82
CA LEU A 68 15.38 6.74 -8.48
C LEU A 68 16.56 7.69 -8.57
N THR A 69 16.84 8.38 -7.48
CA THR A 69 18.05 9.18 -7.34
C THR A 69 18.80 8.82 -6.07
N THR A 70 20.07 9.22 -5.98
CA THR A 70 20.88 8.97 -4.79
C THR A 70 20.60 10.02 -3.71
N SER A 71 20.80 9.64 -2.45
CA SER A 71 20.60 10.49 -1.28
C SER A 71 21.75 10.32 -0.31
N ASP A 72 22.22 11.42 0.29
CA ASP A 72 23.19 11.36 1.39
C ASP A 72 22.55 10.85 2.69
N ASN A 73 21.22 10.87 2.78
CA ASN A 73 20.47 10.29 3.90
C ASN A 73 20.23 8.80 3.67
N TRP A 74 20.20 8.03 4.75
CA TRP A 74 19.73 6.65 4.73
C TRP A 74 18.31 6.56 4.11
N PRO A 75 17.99 5.55 3.26
CA PRO A 75 18.78 4.37 2.91
C PRO A 75 19.75 4.54 1.72
N GLY A 76 20.09 5.78 1.34
CA GLY A 76 21.01 6.07 0.24
C GLY A 76 20.33 6.33 -1.11
N VAL A 77 19.00 6.19 -1.15
CA VAL A 77 18.16 6.47 -2.32
C VAL A 77 17.02 7.41 -1.94
N ALA A 78 16.52 8.13 -2.94
CA ALA A 78 15.35 9.00 -2.83
C ALA A 78 14.48 8.88 -4.10
N PRO A 79 13.19 9.26 -4.00
CA PRO A 79 12.31 9.34 -5.16
C PRO A 79 12.90 10.20 -6.29
N GLY A 80 12.88 9.64 -7.50
CA GLY A 80 13.34 10.26 -8.73
C GLY A 80 12.39 11.36 -9.24
N LEU A 81 12.24 11.48 -10.55
CA LEU A 81 11.37 12.46 -11.20
C LEU A 81 10.06 11.86 -11.73
N THR A 82 10.06 10.60 -12.16
CA THR A 82 8.97 9.99 -12.93
C THR A 82 8.55 8.64 -12.38
N GLY A 83 7.36 8.18 -12.78
CA GLY A 83 6.80 6.91 -12.32
C GLY A 83 5.94 6.96 -11.06
N MET A 84 5.24 5.84 -10.83
CA MET A 84 4.11 5.76 -9.90
C MET A 84 4.55 5.91 -8.44
N ASN A 85 5.60 5.22 -8.01
CA ASN A 85 6.05 5.30 -6.61
C ASN A 85 6.54 6.71 -6.28
N ASN A 86 7.20 7.36 -7.24
CA ASN A 86 7.66 8.74 -7.08
C ASN A 86 6.48 9.70 -6.98
N ALA A 87 5.47 9.56 -7.83
CA ALA A 87 4.26 10.38 -7.77
C ALA A 87 3.52 10.28 -6.42
N LEU A 88 3.61 9.14 -5.74
CA LEU A 88 3.01 8.92 -4.41
C LEU A 88 3.90 9.40 -3.25
N SER A 89 5.19 9.66 -3.50
CA SER A 89 6.12 10.10 -2.46
C SER A 89 5.78 11.50 -1.91
N SER A 90 6.24 11.79 -0.69
CA SER A 90 6.06 13.10 -0.04
C SER A 90 6.70 14.28 -0.78
N LYS A 91 7.59 14.00 -1.74
CA LYS A 91 8.17 15.00 -2.64
C LYS A 91 7.14 15.60 -3.60
N TYR A 92 6.12 14.83 -3.98
CA TYR A 92 5.13 15.21 -5.00
C TYR A 92 3.67 15.14 -4.53
N CYS A 93 3.35 14.24 -3.60
CA CYS A 93 2.00 14.05 -3.09
C CYS A 93 1.86 14.63 -1.68
N ASN A 94 0.95 15.59 -1.52
CA ASN A 94 0.56 16.12 -0.21
C ASN A 94 -0.96 16.00 -0.03
N GLN A 95 -1.39 14.98 0.70
CA GLN A 95 -2.80 14.70 0.95
C GLN A 95 -3.38 15.52 2.12
N ARG A 96 -2.56 16.30 2.85
CA ARG A 96 -3.03 17.12 3.98
C ARG A 96 -4.05 18.17 3.57
N ALA A 97 -4.05 18.59 2.29
CA ALA A 97 -5.02 19.55 1.75
C ALA A 97 -6.49 19.09 1.92
N LEU A 98 -6.74 17.80 2.15
CA LEU A 98 -8.06 17.27 2.51
C LEU A 98 -8.70 18.04 3.68
N VAL A 99 -7.91 18.39 4.71
CA VAL A 99 -8.44 19.09 5.90
C VAL A 99 -8.76 20.57 5.65
N ASP A 100 -8.29 21.12 4.53
CA ASP A 100 -8.49 22.51 4.14
C ASP A 100 -9.68 22.70 3.17
N LEU A 101 -10.34 21.62 2.73
CA LEU A 101 -11.53 21.71 1.86
C LEU A 101 -12.61 22.62 2.47
N GLU A 102 -13.09 23.61 1.71
CA GLU A 102 -14.16 24.52 2.16
C GLU A 102 -15.46 23.76 2.46
N ARG A 103 -15.84 22.85 1.54
CA ARG A 103 -16.96 21.94 1.74
C ARG A 103 -16.43 20.56 2.15
N LYS A 104 -16.73 20.16 3.38
CA LYS A 104 -16.42 18.82 3.88
C LYS A 104 -17.36 17.79 3.23
N ILE A 105 -16.78 16.73 2.69
CA ILE A 105 -17.46 15.53 2.20
C ILE A 105 -17.39 14.48 3.32
N PRO A 106 -18.49 13.78 3.66
CA PRO A 106 -18.43 12.64 4.56
C PRO A 106 -17.45 11.56 4.04
N ILE A 107 -16.61 11.00 4.91
CA ILE A 107 -15.65 9.95 4.56
C ILE A 107 -16.02 8.63 5.24
N LEU A 108 -16.20 7.56 4.48
CA LEU A 108 -16.17 6.19 5.00
C LEU A 108 -14.81 5.59 4.67
N TRP A 109 -14.07 5.19 5.69
CA TRP A 109 -12.79 4.51 5.55
C TRP A 109 -12.94 3.05 5.98
N ILE A 110 -12.94 2.15 5.00
CA ILE A 110 -13.00 0.70 5.22
C ILE A 110 -11.58 0.15 5.09
N ARG A 111 -11.14 -0.66 6.05
CA ARG A 111 -9.84 -1.35 5.99
C ARG A 111 -9.89 -2.72 6.65
N GLY A 112 -8.98 -3.60 6.25
CA GLY A 112 -8.72 -4.84 6.97
C GLY A 112 -7.91 -4.59 8.26
N ALA A 113 -8.14 -5.41 9.28
CA ALA A 113 -7.35 -5.41 10.50
C ALA A 113 -5.94 -5.99 10.28
N ASP A 114 -5.79 -6.89 9.30
CA ASP A 114 -4.58 -7.67 9.03
C ASP A 114 -3.89 -7.26 7.71
N ASP A 115 -4.13 -6.04 7.24
CA ASP A 115 -3.43 -5.48 6.08
C ASP A 115 -1.92 -5.44 6.34
N GLN A 116 -1.13 -6.03 5.45
CA GLN A 116 0.34 -6.07 5.54
C GLN A 116 1.02 -5.00 4.68
N ILE A 117 0.29 -4.40 3.73
CA ILE A 117 0.80 -3.37 2.82
C ILE A 117 0.61 -2.00 3.46
N VAL A 118 -0.61 -1.66 3.86
CA VAL A 118 -0.96 -0.38 4.48
C VAL A 118 -1.17 -0.58 5.98
N SER A 119 -0.06 -0.59 6.73
CA SER A 119 -0.08 -0.82 8.17
C SER A 119 1.00 -0.04 8.89
N ASP A 120 0.85 0.11 10.21
CA ASP A 120 1.85 0.76 11.07
C ASP A 120 3.13 -0.08 11.23
N SER A 121 3.12 -1.32 10.73
CA SER A 121 4.23 -2.25 10.74
C SER A 121 4.46 -2.88 9.36
N SER A 122 4.28 -2.08 8.31
CA SER A 122 4.40 -2.55 6.94
C SER A 122 5.83 -2.99 6.64
N PHE A 123 5.98 -4.20 6.10
CA PHE A 123 7.27 -4.69 5.60
C PHE A 123 7.64 -4.06 4.24
N PHE A 124 6.80 -3.17 3.70
CA PHE A 124 7.12 -2.36 2.53
C PHE A 124 7.69 -0.98 2.90
N ASP A 125 7.84 -0.69 4.19
CA ASP A 125 8.46 0.54 4.70
C ASP A 125 9.92 0.31 5.09
N PHE A 126 10.82 1.07 4.47
CA PHE A 126 12.24 1.05 4.83
C PHE A 126 12.45 1.29 6.33
N GLY A 127 11.74 2.22 6.96
CA GLY A 127 11.92 2.49 8.39
C GLY A 127 11.68 1.26 9.27
N MET A 128 10.59 0.52 9.00
CA MET A 128 10.29 -0.77 9.64
C MET A 128 11.39 -1.81 9.40
N LEU A 129 11.81 -1.98 8.14
CA LEU A 129 12.83 -2.95 7.76
C LEU A 129 14.21 -2.64 8.37
N GLY A 130 14.55 -1.35 8.45
CA GLY A 130 15.74 -0.85 9.15
C GLY A 130 15.69 -1.14 10.66
N GLN A 131 14.53 -0.91 11.29
CA GLN A 131 14.31 -1.23 12.70
C GLN A 131 14.44 -2.73 13.01
N LEU A 132 13.99 -3.58 12.09
CA LEU A 132 14.14 -5.04 12.18
C LEU A 132 15.55 -5.55 11.82
N GLY A 133 16.44 -4.66 11.34
CA GLY A 133 17.80 -4.99 10.94
C GLY A 133 17.91 -5.68 9.57
N LEU A 134 16.84 -5.66 8.77
CA LEU A 134 16.81 -6.23 7.42
C LEU A 134 17.48 -5.31 6.39
N VAL A 135 17.45 -4.00 6.63
CA VAL A 135 18.20 -3.00 5.84
C VAL A 135 19.34 -2.43 6.70
N PRO A 136 20.61 -2.68 6.34
CA PRO A 136 21.76 -2.24 7.14
C PRO A 136 21.87 -0.72 7.29
N GLY A 137 22.49 -0.29 8.39
CA GLY A 137 22.89 1.11 8.61
C GLY A 137 21.75 2.05 9.01
N TRP A 138 20.60 1.52 9.46
CA TRP A 138 19.47 2.32 9.92
C TRP A 138 19.90 3.29 11.04
N PRO A 139 19.64 4.60 10.93
CA PRO A 139 20.16 5.62 11.85
C PRO A 139 19.41 5.69 13.18
N GLY A 140 18.37 4.87 13.36
CA GLY A 140 17.50 4.88 14.53
C GLY A 140 16.22 5.69 14.33
N GLU A 141 15.29 5.46 15.26
CA GLU A 141 13.92 5.98 15.21
C GLU A 141 13.84 7.50 15.21
N ASP A 142 14.76 8.17 15.92
CA ASP A 142 14.79 9.64 15.99
C ASP A 142 15.12 10.32 14.65
N VAL A 143 15.70 9.58 13.69
CA VAL A 143 16.15 10.11 12.39
C VAL A 143 15.30 9.57 11.23
N PHE A 144 15.01 8.27 11.22
CA PHE A 144 14.20 7.64 10.18
C PHE A 144 13.24 6.63 10.82
N PRO A 145 12.16 7.08 11.48
CA PRO A 145 11.22 6.16 12.13
C PRO A 145 10.45 5.33 11.10
N PRO A 146 9.97 4.13 11.47
CA PRO A 146 8.95 3.43 10.69
C PRO A 146 7.73 4.32 10.44
N GLN A 147 7.10 4.19 9.28
CA GLN A 147 5.92 4.95 8.91
C GLN A 147 4.64 4.35 9.55
N PRO A 148 3.95 5.06 10.47
CA PRO A 148 2.70 4.58 11.03
C PRO A 148 1.53 4.91 10.08
N MET A 149 1.33 4.15 9.01
CA MET A 149 0.39 4.48 7.93
C MET A 149 -1.07 4.63 8.41
N VAL A 150 -1.54 3.73 9.27
CA VAL A 150 -2.91 3.76 9.83
C VAL A 150 -3.01 4.90 10.84
N GLY A 151 -2.00 5.07 11.69
CA GLY A 151 -1.91 6.19 12.64
C GLY A 151 -1.94 7.55 11.93
N GLN A 152 -1.21 7.69 10.83
CA GLN A 152 -1.16 8.90 10.01
C GLN A 152 -2.52 9.22 9.38
N MET A 153 -3.20 8.22 8.81
CA MET A 153 -4.54 8.40 8.24
C MET A 153 -5.54 8.82 9.32
N ARG A 154 -5.54 8.17 10.49
CA ARG A 154 -6.37 8.59 11.64
C ARG A 154 -6.06 10.02 12.05
N ALA A 155 -4.80 10.40 12.18
CA ALA A 155 -4.44 11.75 12.58
C ALA A 155 -4.96 12.82 11.60
N VAL A 156 -4.92 12.55 10.29
CA VAL A 156 -5.48 13.46 9.28
C VAL A 156 -7.01 13.52 9.37
N LEU A 157 -7.68 12.38 9.52
CA LEU A 157 -9.14 12.31 9.64
C LEU A 157 -9.66 12.92 10.95
N GLU A 158 -8.88 12.86 12.02
CA GLU A 158 -9.18 13.53 13.28
C GLU A 158 -9.17 15.05 13.12
N VAL A 159 -8.13 15.62 12.49
CA VAL A 159 -8.11 17.04 12.14
C VAL A 159 -9.23 17.40 11.17
N TYR A 160 -9.57 16.51 10.23
CA TYR A 160 -10.71 16.69 9.33
C TYR A 160 -12.03 16.84 10.11
N ARG A 161 -12.23 16.00 11.14
CA ARG A 161 -13.39 16.04 12.04
C ARG A 161 -13.42 17.31 12.88
N GLU A 162 -12.29 17.70 13.47
CA GLU A 162 -12.17 18.96 14.25
C GLU A 162 -12.53 20.20 13.41
N ARG A 163 -12.34 20.13 12.09
CA ARG A 163 -12.68 21.18 11.14
C ARG A 163 -14.09 21.03 10.53
N GLY A 164 -14.98 20.33 11.22
CA GLY A 164 -16.39 20.17 10.84
C GLY A 164 -16.65 19.08 9.80
N GLY A 165 -15.64 18.27 9.47
CA GLY A 165 -15.82 17.08 8.65
C GLY A 165 -16.45 15.92 9.42
N ARG A 166 -16.91 14.91 8.69
CA ARG A 166 -17.37 13.63 9.25
C ARG A 166 -16.55 12.51 8.64
N PHE A 167 -16.08 11.60 9.47
CA PHE A 167 -15.56 10.32 9.00
C PHE A 167 -16.04 9.17 9.88
N VAL A 168 -16.13 7.98 9.30
CA VAL A 168 -16.33 6.70 9.99
C VAL A 168 -15.22 5.76 9.56
N GLU A 169 -14.55 5.15 10.54
CA GLU A 169 -13.59 4.07 10.31
C GLU A 169 -14.30 2.73 10.54
N SER A 170 -14.33 1.89 9.50
CA SER A 170 -14.85 0.53 9.57
C SER A 170 -13.69 -0.45 9.41
N VAL A 171 -13.36 -1.12 10.51
CA VAL A 171 -12.28 -2.12 10.56
C VAL A 171 -12.90 -3.50 10.43
N LEU A 172 -12.49 -4.25 9.42
CA LEU A 172 -12.91 -5.63 9.23
C LEU A 172 -11.87 -6.57 9.87
N GLU A 173 -12.29 -7.27 10.91
CA GLU A 173 -11.51 -8.33 11.54
C GLU A 173 -11.33 -9.53 10.59
N ASP A 174 -10.19 -10.22 10.69
CA ASP A 174 -9.84 -11.34 9.82
C ASP A 174 -9.87 -10.97 8.33
N CYS A 175 -9.29 -9.81 7.99
CA CYS A 175 -9.26 -9.26 6.63
C CYS A 175 -7.97 -8.48 6.38
N GLY A 176 -7.37 -8.66 5.21
CA GLY A 176 -6.11 -8.07 4.79
C GLY A 176 -6.30 -6.80 3.95
N HIS A 177 -5.45 -6.63 2.93
CA HIS A 177 -5.40 -5.42 2.11
C HIS A 177 -6.64 -5.23 1.20
N GLY A 178 -7.35 -6.31 0.89
CA GLY A 178 -8.45 -6.31 -0.07
C GLY A 178 -9.83 -6.55 0.56
N PRO A 179 -10.37 -5.68 1.44
CA PRO A 179 -11.70 -5.85 2.03
C PRO A 179 -12.82 -6.15 1.03
N HIS A 180 -12.84 -5.47 -0.10
CA HIS A 180 -13.85 -5.65 -1.14
C HIS A 180 -13.77 -7.00 -1.86
N ILE A 181 -12.67 -7.73 -1.70
CA ILE A 181 -12.45 -9.07 -2.25
C ILE A 181 -12.73 -10.12 -1.17
N GLU A 182 -12.17 -9.93 0.02
CA GLU A 182 -12.22 -10.89 1.13
C GLU A 182 -13.58 -10.92 1.85
N ARG A 183 -14.18 -9.73 2.00
CA ARG A 183 -15.38 -9.47 2.81
C ARG A 183 -16.40 -8.68 1.98
N GLU A 184 -16.62 -9.11 0.74
CA GLU A 184 -17.44 -8.42 -0.26
C GLU A 184 -18.83 -8.02 0.28
N ALA A 185 -19.53 -8.94 0.97
CA ALA A 185 -20.84 -8.67 1.55
C ALA A 185 -20.79 -7.57 2.63
N ASP A 186 -19.83 -7.66 3.55
CA ASP A 186 -19.65 -6.67 4.62
C ASP A 186 -19.34 -5.29 4.03
N VAL A 187 -18.45 -5.21 3.03
CA VAL A 187 -18.14 -3.96 2.33
C VAL A 187 -19.36 -3.39 1.63
N LEU A 188 -20.15 -4.22 0.96
CA LEU A 188 -21.35 -3.79 0.25
C LEU A 188 -22.42 -3.26 1.22
N ASP A 189 -22.61 -3.91 2.36
CA ASP A 189 -23.55 -3.47 3.39
C ASP A 189 -23.10 -2.14 4.01
N LEU A 190 -21.82 -2.01 4.38
CA LEU A 190 -21.24 -0.75 4.85
C LEU A 190 -21.44 0.39 3.85
N LEU A 191 -21.23 0.14 2.55
CA LEU A 191 -21.44 1.14 1.51
C LEU A 191 -22.92 1.51 1.34
N ARG A 192 -23.83 0.53 1.40
CA ARG A 192 -25.28 0.79 1.28
C ARG A 192 -25.81 1.59 2.45
N ASP A 193 -25.42 1.23 3.66
CA ASP A 193 -25.79 1.96 4.87
C ASP A 193 -25.27 3.39 4.79
N TRP A 194 -23.99 3.57 4.43
CA TRP A 194 -23.37 4.88 4.29
C TRP A 194 -24.02 5.80 3.25
N LEU A 195 -24.44 5.24 2.11
CA LEU A 195 -25.09 6.00 1.04
C LEU A 195 -26.56 6.30 1.33
N SER A 196 -27.15 5.64 2.33
CA SER A 196 -28.55 5.83 2.74
C SER A 196 -28.71 6.84 3.89
N GLU A 197 -27.60 7.28 4.50
CA GLU A 197 -27.54 8.35 5.52
C GLU A 197 -27.62 9.77 4.92
#